data_AF-A0A9P6WWC0-F1
#
_entry.id   AF-A0A9P6WWC0-F1
#
_cell.length_a   1.000
_cell.length_b   1.000
_cell.length_c   1.000
_cell.angle_alpha   90.00
_cell.angle_beta   90.00
_cell.angle_gamma   90.00
#
_symmetry.space_group_name_H-M   'P 1'
#
loop_
_entity.id
_entity.type
_entity.pdbx_description
1 polymer ?
#
loop_
_entity_poly.entity_id
_entity_poly.type
_entity_poly.pdbx_seq_one_letter_code
_entity_poly.pdbx_strand_id
1 'polypeptide(L)'
;MSHRGPTNHNPDTGTSSPTTPSHENKSAAIWHSFRAYSRSFKGTSVTAFEDKAAKSASRERRQARIWVQSPEKNSAIFDLEATTVSPAKFYAALSAQYPDAIGVVPVQQGSVHGTVIAFDSVEARTKACSIGVVVDGFTIIGTPTLPASSSVYRLSLDKLPIRRPNELAPLLTKVLKAYGHVLHVGLLLDPQTNLFFGKGYALLDVTTC
;
A
#
# COMPACT_ATOMS: atom_id res chain seq x y z
N MET A 1 26.30 -33.55 79.60
CA MET A 1 25.07 -33.72 78.80
C MET A 1 25.47 -33.73 77.32
N SER A 2 25.11 -34.82 76.64
CA SER A 2 25.23 -35.18 75.22
C SER A 2 26.23 -34.48 74.30
N HIS A 3 27.24 -35.26 73.91
CA HIS A 3 27.93 -35.22 72.63
C HIS A 3 26.96 -35.48 71.45
N ARG A 4 27.18 -34.80 70.33
CA ARG A 4 26.87 -35.31 68.97
C ARG A 4 28.19 -35.38 68.21
N GLY A 5 28.54 -36.57 67.72
CA GLY A 5 29.74 -36.85 66.92
C GLY A 5 29.60 -36.45 65.44
N PRO A 6 30.28 -37.15 64.51
CA PRO A 6 31.67 -36.88 64.17
C PRO A 6 31.94 -36.65 62.66
N THR A 7 33.15 -36.14 62.42
CA THR A 7 34.08 -36.16 61.27
C THR A 7 33.76 -36.98 59.99
N ASN A 8 34.01 -36.41 58.79
CA ASN A 8 35.10 -36.85 57.89
C ASN A 8 35.27 -36.02 56.58
N HIS A 9 36.53 -35.71 56.25
CA HIS A 9 37.12 -35.29 54.96
C HIS A 9 36.96 -36.38 53.88
N ASN A 10 37.10 -36.22 52.54
CA ASN A 10 37.83 -35.33 51.60
C ASN A 10 37.31 -35.66 50.15
N PRO A 11 37.93 -35.29 49.00
CA PRO A 11 38.45 -34.02 48.46
C PRO A 11 37.82 -33.64 47.07
N ASP A 12 38.29 -32.54 46.50
CA ASP A 12 38.04 -32.04 45.14
C ASP A 12 37.99 -33.08 44.02
N THR A 13 36.97 -32.99 43.17
CA THR A 13 37.11 -33.22 41.73
C THR A 13 36.29 -32.17 40.98
N GLY A 14 36.99 -31.31 40.25
CA GLY A 14 36.36 -30.34 39.37
C GLY A 14 35.51 -31.04 38.31
N THR A 15 34.27 -30.59 38.15
CA THR A 15 33.56 -30.71 36.88
C THR A 15 32.64 -29.50 36.77
N SER A 16 33.08 -28.54 35.97
CA SER A 16 32.30 -27.40 35.52
C SER A 16 31.02 -27.88 34.83
N SER A 17 29.88 -27.70 35.50
CA SER A 17 28.56 -27.85 34.89
C SER A 17 28.39 -26.82 33.77
N PRO A 18 27.99 -27.21 32.55
CA PRO A 18 27.74 -26.25 31.49
C PRO A 18 26.51 -25.42 31.83
N THR A 19 26.71 -24.11 31.99
CA THR A 19 25.61 -23.16 32.11
C THR A 19 24.83 -23.17 30.81
N THR A 20 23.62 -23.73 30.84
CA THR A 20 22.66 -23.69 29.72
C THR A 20 22.47 -22.22 29.29
N PRO A 21 22.80 -21.83 28.04
CA PRO A 21 22.56 -20.47 27.61
C PRO A 21 21.04 -20.27 27.49
N SER A 22 20.53 -19.28 28.20
CA SER A 22 19.18 -18.73 28.08
C SER A 22 18.83 -18.46 26.60
N HIS A 23 18.18 -19.44 25.97
CA HIS A 23 17.77 -19.38 24.58
C HIS A 23 16.31 -18.92 24.42
N GLU A 24 15.53 -18.92 25.51
CA GLU A 24 14.09 -18.58 25.51
C GLU A 24 13.81 -17.08 25.35
N ASN A 25 14.72 -16.20 25.79
CA ASN A 25 14.51 -14.75 25.69
C ASN A 25 14.93 -14.15 24.34
N LYS A 26 15.83 -14.81 23.59
CA LYS A 26 16.35 -14.27 22.33
C LYS A 26 15.32 -14.33 21.21
N SER A 27 14.62 -15.44 21.08
CA SER A 27 13.57 -15.62 20.08
C SER A 27 12.38 -14.68 20.34
N ALA A 28 11.94 -14.55 21.58
CA ALA A 28 10.91 -13.58 21.96
C ALA A 28 11.35 -12.14 21.66
N ALA A 29 12.58 -11.76 22.01
CA ALA A 29 13.13 -10.44 21.70
C ALA A 29 13.15 -10.17 20.18
N ILE A 30 13.64 -11.12 19.37
CA ILE A 30 13.65 -11.01 17.90
C ILE A 30 12.23 -10.88 17.35
N TRP A 31 11.27 -11.65 17.88
CA TRP A 31 9.86 -11.55 17.49
C TRP A 31 9.24 -10.21 17.86
N HIS A 32 9.59 -9.65 19.01
CA HIS A 32 9.20 -8.30 19.41
C HIS A 32 9.84 -7.24 18.51
N SER A 33 11.11 -7.39 18.14
CA SER A 33 11.81 -6.52 17.18
C SER A 33 11.14 -6.56 15.81
N PHE A 34 10.79 -7.74 15.31
CA PHE A 34 10.11 -7.90 14.02
C PHE A 34 8.69 -7.33 14.03
N ARG A 35 7.95 -7.52 15.14
CA ARG A 35 6.63 -6.91 15.34
C ARG A 35 6.73 -5.39 15.49
N ALA A 36 7.74 -4.87 16.18
CA ALA A 36 7.99 -3.44 16.31
C ALA A 36 8.38 -2.84 14.96
N TYR A 37 9.27 -3.49 14.20
CA TYR A 37 9.66 -3.12 12.84
C TYR A 37 8.43 -3.06 11.93
N SER A 38 7.63 -4.12 11.88
CA SER A 38 6.40 -4.15 11.07
C SER A 38 5.29 -3.19 11.55
N ARG A 39 5.32 -2.73 12.80
CA ARG A 39 4.40 -1.70 13.34
C ARG A 39 4.90 -0.28 13.07
N SER A 40 6.22 -0.05 13.11
CA SER A 40 6.84 1.26 12.85
C SER A 40 6.52 1.77 11.44
N PHE A 41 6.42 0.87 10.46
CA PHE A 41 5.94 1.20 9.11
C PHE A 41 4.51 1.77 9.03
N LYS A 42 3.67 1.60 10.06
CA LYS A 42 2.34 2.24 10.11
C LYS A 42 2.39 3.72 10.52
N GLY A 43 3.53 4.24 11.00
CA GLY A 43 3.65 5.58 11.59
C GLY A 43 4.80 6.46 11.10
N THR A 44 5.71 5.97 10.25
CA THR A 44 6.82 6.81 9.75
C THR A 44 6.38 7.64 8.54
N SER A 45 6.02 8.90 8.77
CA SER A 45 6.25 9.94 7.76
C SER A 45 7.76 10.10 7.63
N VAL A 46 8.35 9.47 6.63
CA VAL A 46 9.77 9.63 6.34
C VAL A 46 10.01 11.10 5.98
N THR A 47 10.73 11.83 6.83
CA THR A 47 11.45 13.04 6.44
C THR A 47 12.43 12.63 5.35
N ALA A 48 12.04 12.85 4.10
CA ALA A 48 12.81 12.44 2.95
C ALA A 48 14.01 13.36 2.77
N PHE A 49 15.21 12.83 2.98
CA PHE A 49 16.35 13.26 2.19
C PHE A 49 16.04 12.96 0.71
N GLU A 50 16.22 13.96 -0.14
CA GLU A 50 15.76 13.93 -1.52
C GLU A 50 16.54 12.93 -2.38
N ASP A 51 15.97 11.72 -2.51
CA ASP A 51 16.35 10.79 -3.57
C ASP A 51 15.31 10.83 -4.70
N LYS A 52 15.76 11.32 -5.86
CA LYS A 52 14.95 11.48 -7.07
C LYS A 52 14.43 10.14 -7.60
N ALA A 53 15.19 9.05 -7.45
CA ALA A 53 14.77 7.71 -7.87
C ALA A 53 13.75 7.11 -6.90
N ALA A 54 13.93 7.33 -5.59
CA ALA A 54 12.95 6.92 -4.58
C ALA A 54 11.64 7.71 -4.67
N LYS A 55 11.68 9.01 -5.01
CA LYS A 55 10.50 9.80 -5.37
C LYS A 55 9.84 9.23 -6.63
N SER A 56 10.58 8.92 -7.70
CA SER A 56 9.99 8.31 -8.91
C SER A 56 9.33 6.96 -8.64
N ALA A 57 9.97 6.06 -7.90
CA ALA A 57 9.38 4.77 -7.53
C ALA A 57 8.21 4.92 -6.53
N SER A 58 8.27 5.90 -5.62
CA SER A 58 7.13 6.26 -4.77
C SER A 58 6.01 6.95 -5.55
N ARG A 59 6.31 7.66 -6.65
CA ARG A 59 5.35 8.32 -7.56
C ARG A 59 4.66 7.29 -8.44
N GLU A 60 5.40 6.30 -8.95
CA GLU A 60 4.86 5.13 -9.65
C GLU A 60 4.00 4.27 -8.72
N ARG A 61 4.40 4.12 -7.44
CA ARG A 61 3.55 3.51 -6.39
C ARG A 61 2.38 4.40 -5.93
N ARG A 62 2.48 5.73 -6.04
CA ARG A 62 1.40 6.70 -5.75
C ARG A 62 0.42 6.92 -6.91
N GLN A 63 0.77 6.48 -8.12
CA GLN A 63 -0.24 6.06 -9.11
C GLN A 63 -1.04 4.83 -8.63
N ALA A 64 -1.01 4.51 -7.33
CA ALA A 64 -2.09 3.84 -6.64
C ALA A 64 -3.40 4.59 -6.95
N ARG A 65 -4.12 4.03 -7.93
CA ARG A 65 -5.48 4.35 -8.33
C ARG A 65 -6.20 5.16 -7.27
N ILE A 66 -6.40 6.43 -7.59
CA ILE A 66 -7.09 7.37 -6.73
C ILE A 66 -8.58 7.09 -6.87
N TRP A 67 -9.20 6.64 -5.78
CA TRP A 67 -10.63 6.37 -5.75
C TRP A 67 -11.34 7.61 -5.23
N VAL A 68 -11.87 8.39 -6.17
CA VAL A 68 -12.68 9.57 -5.88
C VAL A 68 -14.08 9.34 -6.39
N GLN A 69 -15.06 9.72 -5.58
CA GLN A 69 -16.46 9.74 -6.01
C GLN A 69 -16.74 10.99 -6.83
N SER A 70 -17.52 10.83 -7.90
CA SER A 70 -17.95 11.92 -8.75
C SER A 70 -19.41 11.72 -9.19
N PRO A 71 -20.22 12.78 -9.26
CA PRO A 71 -21.52 12.73 -9.91
C PRO A 71 -21.42 12.67 -11.45
N GLU A 72 -20.24 13.01 -12.01
CA GLU A 72 -20.06 13.14 -13.45
C GLU A 72 -20.00 11.79 -14.16
N LYS A 73 -20.79 11.65 -15.22
CA LYS A 73 -20.76 10.47 -16.08
C LYS A 73 -19.42 10.36 -16.79
N ASN A 74 -18.99 9.13 -17.05
CA ASN A 74 -17.78 8.82 -17.80
C ASN A 74 -16.54 9.58 -17.31
N SER A 75 -16.41 9.86 -16.01
CA SER A 75 -15.34 10.70 -15.50
C SER A 75 -14.13 9.91 -15.00
N ALA A 76 -12.96 10.58 -14.99
CA ALA A 76 -11.72 10.05 -14.45
C ALA A 76 -10.96 11.14 -13.68
N ILE A 77 -10.29 10.76 -12.60
CA ILE A 77 -9.42 11.65 -11.83
C ILE A 77 -7.97 11.51 -12.28
N PHE A 78 -7.28 12.64 -12.41
CA PHE A 78 -5.86 12.75 -12.71
C PHE A 78 -5.13 13.41 -11.54
N ASP A 79 -4.09 12.75 -11.05
CA ASP A 79 -3.17 13.30 -10.06
C ASP A 79 -2.13 14.17 -10.75
N LEU A 80 -2.27 15.49 -10.61
CA LEU A 80 -1.29 16.43 -11.15
C LEU A 80 -0.15 16.71 -10.17
N GLU A 81 -0.37 16.52 -8.86
CA GLU A 81 0.65 16.75 -7.82
C GLU A 81 1.80 15.75 -7.89
N ALA A 82 1.55 14.58 -8.46
CA ALA A 82 2.58 13.60 -8.76
C ALA A 82 3.60 14.08 -9.82
N THR A 83 3.31 15.19 -10.53
CA THR A 83 4.12 15.71 -11.63
C THR A 83 4.58 17.15 -11.40
N THR A 84 5.58 17.60 -12.17
CA THR A 84 5.97 19.02 -12.23
C THR A 84 5.22 19.78 -13.32
N VAL A 85 4.19 19.17 -13.91
CA VAL A 85 3.42 19.73 -15.02
C VAL A 85 2.41 20.73 -14.46
N SER A 86 2.35 21.93 -15.05
CA SER A 86 1.35 22.91 -14.63
C SER A 86 -0.05 22.49 -15.10
N PRO A 87 -1.11 22.78 -14.33
CA PRO A 87 -2.48 22.46 -14.74
C PRO A 87 -2.83 23.02 -16.13
N ALA A 88 -2.40 24.25 -16.45
CA ALA A 88 -2.65 24.86 -17.75
C ALA A 88 -2.05 24.05 -18.92
N LYS A 89 -0.81 23.55 -18.77
CA LYS A 89 -0.18 22.70 -19.78
C LYS A 89 -0.89 21.35 -19.90
N PHE A 90 -1.27 20.77 -18.77
CA PHE A 90 -2.04 19.53 -18.76
C PHE A 90 -3.37 19.69 -19.49
N TYR A 91 -4.14 20.76 -19.22
CA TYR A 91 -5.42 21.00 -19.88
C TYR A 91 -5.28 21.26 -21.38
N ALA A 92 -4.23 21.97 -21.81
CA ALA A 92 -3.94 22.14 -23.23
C ALA A 92 -3.56 20.81 -23.92
N ALA A 93 -2.80 19.95 -23.25
CA ALA A 93 -2.46 18.63 -23.76
C ALA A 93 -3.68 17.70 -23.80
N LEU A 94 -4.54 17.76 -22.77
CA LEU A 94 -5.78 17.01 -22.66
C LEU A 94 -6.72 17.36 -23.80
N SER A 95 -7.01 18.65 -24.03
CA SER A 95 -7.92 19.07 -25.09
C SER A 95 -7.43 18.70 -26.49
N ALA A 96 -6.11 18.70 -26.70
CA ALA A 96 -5.51 18.27 -27.97
C ALA A 96 -5.57 16.75 -28.19
N GLN A 97 -5.36 15.94 -27.14
CA GLN A 97 -5.29 14.47 -27.24
C GLN A 97 -6.66 13.78 -27.07
N TYR A 98 -7.57 14.43 -26.35
CA TYR A 98 -8.89 13.93 -25.98
C TYR A 98 -9.92 15.04 -26.22
N PRO A 99 -10.31 15.31 -27.49
CA PRO A 99 -11.30 16.32 -27.81
C PRO A 99 -12.68 16.02 -27.20
N ASP A 100 -12.94 14.77 -26.81
CA ASP A 100 -14.16 14.31 -26.13
C ASP A 100 -14.18 14.67 -24.62
N ALA A 101 -13.15 15.36 -24.11
CA ALA A 101 -13.14 15.86 -22.74
C ALA A 101 -14.03 17.11 -22.63
N ILE A 102 -15.09 17.02 -21.84
CA ILE A 102 -16.15 18.04 -21.79
C ILE A 102 -16.03 19.03 -20.63
N GLY A 103 -15.30 18.66 -19.58
CA GLY A 103 -15.27 19.46 -18.37
C GLY A 103 -14.19 19.03 -17.40
N VAL A 104 -13.82 19.97 -16.54
CA VAL A 104 -12.74 19.84 -15.57
C VAL A 104 -13.22 20.35 -14.23
N VAL A 105 -13.11 19.54 -13.18
CA VAL A 105 -13.45 19.91 -11.81
C VAL A 105 -12.25 19.60 -10.91
N PRO A 106 -11.60 20.60 -10.29
CA PRO A 106 -10.57 20.33 -9.29
C PRO A 106 -11.22 19.68 -8.07
N VAL A 107 -10.62 18.61 -7.56
CA VAL A 107 -11.13 17.86 -6.40
C VAL A 107 -10.06 17.76 -5.33
N GLN A 108 -10.50 18.02 -4.10
CA GLN A 108 -9.78 17.73 -2.87
C GLN A 108 -10.64 16.78 -2.03
N GLN A 109 -10.25 15.51 -1.94
CA GLN A 109 -10.95 14.50 -1.13
C GLN A 109 -9.98 13.87 -0.13
N GLY A 110 -10.01 14.35 1.12
CA GLY A 110 -9.03 13.96 2.14
C GLY A 110 -7.63 14.44 1.75
N SER A 111 -6.65 13.52 1.69
CA SER A 111 -5.29 13.84 1.24
C SER A 111 -5.09 13.78 -0.27
N VAL A 112 -6.13 13.42 -1.02
CA VAL A 112 -6.10 13.36 -2.49
C VAL A 112 -6.39 14.73 -3.05
N HIS A 113 -5.49 15.22 -3.91
CA HIS A 113 -5.68 16.41 -4.71
C HIS A 113 -5.52 16.01 -6.17
N GLY A 114 -6.49 16.37 -7.00
CA GLY A 114 -6.46 16.03 -8.41
C GLY A 114 -7.50 16.79 -9.19
N THR A 115 -7.63 16.44 -10.46
CA THR A 115 -8.63 17.03 -11.33
C THR A 115 -9.50 15.93 -11.92
N VAL A 116 -10.82 16.05 -11.74
CA VAL A 116 -11.80 15.16 -12.35
C VAL A 116 -12.13 15.72 -13.73
N ILE A 117 -11.96 14.86 -14.73
CA ILE A 117 -12.27 15.15 -16.13
C ILE A 117 -13.48 14.31 -16.51
N ALA A 118 -14.52 14.97 -17.03
CA ALA A 118 -15.66 14.30 -17.62
C ALA A 118 -15.43 14.15 -19.13
N PHE A 119 -15.94 13.04 -19.70
CA PHE A 119 -15.81 12.73 -21.12
C PHE A 119 -17.20 12.46 -21.72
N ASP A 120 -17.37 12.74 -23.01
CA ASP A 120 -18.62 12.44 -23.72
C ASP A 120 -18.91 10.93 -23.78
N SER A 121 -17.87 10.09 -23.76
CA SER A 121 -17.99 8.64 -23.96
C SER A 121 -17.22 7.80 -22.93
N VAL A 122 -17.71 6.58 -22.70
CA VAL A 122 -17.04 5.58 -21.85
C VAL A 122 -15.70 5.19 -22.46
N GLU A 123 -15.62 5.15 -23.79
CA GLU A 123 -14.46 4.79 -24.58
C GLU A 123 -13.35 5.82 -24.42
N ALA A 124 -13.67 7.11 -24.50
CA ALA A 124 -12.72 8.20 -24.29
C ALA A 124 -12.13 8.16 -22.88
N ARG A 125 -12.99 8.01 -21.86
CA ARG A 125 -12.53 7.80 -20.47
C ARG A 125 -11.62 6.58 -20.36
N THR A 126 -12.03 5.45 -20.93
CA THR A 126 -11.27 4.18 -20.82
C THR A 126 -9.90 4.29 -21.49
N LYS A 127 -9.83 4.98 -22.63
CA LYS A 127 -8.58 5.32 -23.30
C LYS A 127 -7.70 6.21 -22.40
N ALA A 128 -8.27 7.24 -21.79
CA ALA A 128 -7.53 8.14 -20.90
C ALA A 128 -7.02 7.43 -19.62
N CYS A 129 -7.73 6.43 -19.14
CA CYS A 129 -7.33 5.60 -18.01
C CYS A 129 -6.35 4.46 -18.34
N SER A 130 -6.15 4.14 -19.62
CA SER A 130 -5.25 3.06 -20.06
C SER A 130 -3.98 3.59 -20.71
N ILE A 131 -4.10 4.62 -21.55
CA ILE A 131 -3.00 5.25 -22.28
C ILE A 131 -2.48 6.48 -21.52
N GLY A 132 -3.37 7.27 -20.93
CA GLY A 132 -3.02 8.52 -20.25
C GLY A 132 -2.89 9.72 -21.20
N VAL A 133 -2.53 10.87 -20.61
CA VAL A 133 -2.27 12.13 -21.31
C VAL A 133 -0.76 12.38 -21.29
N VAL A 134 -0.17 12.62 -22.47
CA VAL A 134 1.27 12.88 -22.59
C VAL A 134 1.54 14.39 -22.57
N VAL A 135 2.38 14.85 -21.65
CA VAL A 135 2.71 16.28 -21.50
C VAL A 135 4.10 16.45 -20.90
N ASP A 136 4.95 17.27 -21.52
CA ASP A 136 6.35 17.51 -21.10
C ASP A 136 7.16 16.21 -20.83
N GLY A 137 6.91 15.14 -21.59
CA GLY A 137 7.56 13.84 -21.42
C GLY A 137 7.02 12.97 -20.28
N PHE A 138 5.98 13.43 -19.57
CA PHE A 138 5.24 12.65 -18.60
C PHE A 138 3.98 12.04 -19.22
N THR A 139 3.65 10.82 -18.81
CA THR A 139 2.34 10.21 -19.09
C THR A 139 1.53 10.18 -17.81
N ILE A 140 0.46 10.99 -17.76
CA ILE A 140 -0.44 11.07 -16.61
C ILE A 140 -1.65 10.18 -16.89
N ILE A 141 -1.75 9.07 -16.15
CA ILE A 141 -2.82 8.08 -16.33
C ILE A 141 -3.99 8.42 -15.39
N GLY A 142 -5.19 8.48 -15.96
CA GLY A 142 -6.41 8.70 -15.20
C GLY A 142 -6.84 7.46 -14.42
N THR A 143 -7.52 7.66 -13.29
CA THR A 143 -8.27 6.59 -12.61
C THR A 143 -9.76 6.85 -12.81
N PRO A 144 -10.57 5.87 -13.25
CA PRO A 144 -12.02 6.06 -13.31
C PRO A 144 -12.58 6.48 -11.95
N THR A 145 -13.43 7.51 -11.95
CA THR A 145 -14.14 7.91 -10.74
C THR A 145 -15.21 6.86 -10.40
N LEU A 146 -15.60 6.86 -9.13
CA LEU A 146 -16.72 6.05 -8.67
C LEU A 146 -18.01 6.87 -8.68
N PRO A 147 -19.15 6.28 -9.03
CA PRO A 147 -20.44 6.93 -8.85
C PRO A 147 -20.63 7.44 -7.43
N ALA A 148 -21.34 8.56 -7.26
CA ALA A 148 -21.70 9.07 -5.92
C ALA A 148 -22.51 8.05 -5.09
N SER A 149 -23.20 7.11 -5.75
CA SER A 149 -23.91 6.01 -5.10
C SER A 149 -23.01 4.87 -4.63
N SER A 150 -21.70 4.88 -4.95
CA SER A 150 -20.81 3.78 -4.60
C SER A 150 -20.57 3.68 -3.10
N SER A 151 -20.67 2.47 -2.55
CA SER A 151 -20.37 2.14 -1.16
C SER A 151 -19.03 1.41 -1.10
N VAL A 152 -17.95 2.15 -0.84
CA VAL A 152 -16.57 1.67 -0.95
C VAL A 152 -15.99 1.41 0.43
N TYR A 153 -15.54 0.18 0.66
CA TYR A 153 -14.89 -0.22 1.89
C TYR A 153 -13.43 -0.61 1.66
N ARG A 154 -12.57 -0.15 2.58
CA ARG A 154 -11.19 -0.61 2.67
C ARG A 154 -11.06 -1.70 3.72
N LEU A 155 -10.83 -2.93 3.26
CA LEU A 155 -10.52 -4.06 4.12
C LEU A 155 -9.03 -4.08 4.44
N SER A 156 -8.68 -4.19 5.73
CA SER A 156 -7.32 -4.52 6.15
C SER A 156 -7.16 -6.03 6.16
N LEU A 157 -6.14 -6.53 5.47
CA LEU A 157 -5.84 -7.96 5.38
C LEU A 157 -4.57 -8.25 6.18
N ASP A 158 -4.70 -9.07 7.22
CA ASP A 158 -3.59 -9.48 8.07
C ASP A 158 -3.38 -10.99 7.99
N LYS A 159 -2.16 -11.45 8.31
CA LYS A 159 -1.77 -12.87 8.34
C LYS A 159 -1.98 -13.59 7.00
N LEU A 160 -1.74 -12.87 5.90
CA LEU A 160 -1.78 -13.44 4.56
C LEU A 160 -0.67 -14.47 4.37
N PRO A 161 -0.92 -15.56 3.62
CA PRO A 161 0.10 -16.56 3.34
C PRO A 161 1.25 -15.95 2.55
N ILE A 162 2.49 -16.29 2.92
CA ILE A 162 3.69 -15.78 2.25
C ILE A 162 3.79 -16.41 0.86
N ARG A 163 3.31 -15.69 -0.14
CA ARG A 163 3.36 -16.04 -1.57
C ARG A 163 3.83 -14.85 -2.38
N ARG A 164 4.23 -15.11 -3.63
CA ARG A 164 4.60 -14.04 -4.55
C ARG A 164 3.37 -13.16 -4.85
N PRO A 165 3.53 -11.83 -4.99
CA PRO A 165 2.40 -10.92 -5.25
C PRO A 165 1.53 -11.28 -6.45
N ASN A 166 2.15 -11.75 -7.54
CA ASN A 166 1.50 -12.18 -8.77
C ASN A 166 0.63 -13.44 -8.58
N GLU A 167 0.87 -14.25 -7.56
CA GLU A 167 0.03 -15.40 -7.21
C GLU A 167 -1.05 -15.00 -6.20
N LEU A 168 -0.69 -14.19 -5.20
CA LEU A 168 -1.57 -13.89 -4.08
C LEU A 168 -2.68 -12.91 -4.46
N ALA A 169 -2.38 -11.85 -5.23
CA ALA A 169 -3.36 -10.84 -5.58
C ALA A 169 -4.55 -11.43 -6.38
N PRO A 170 -4.35 -12.27 -7.42
CA PRO A 170 -5.47 -12.90 -8.12
C PRO A 170 -6.34 -13.81 -7.23
N LEU A 171 -5.72 -14.53 -6.28
CA LEU A 171 -6.45 -15.37 -5.33
C LEU A 171 -7.31 -14.54 -4.38
N LEU A 172 -6.74 -13.46 -3.83
CA LEU A 172 -7.48 -12.52 -2.99
C LEU A 172 -8.63 -11.89 -3.76
N THR A 173 -8.41 -11.46 -4.99
CA THR A 173 -9.48 -10.96 -5.87
C THR A 173 -10.57 -12.00 -6.06
N LYS A 174 -10.22 -13.27 -6.32
CA LYS A 174 -11.19 -14.34 -6.51
C LYS A 174 -12.05 -14.57 -5.27
N VAL A 175 -11.46 -14.58 -4.08
CA VAL A 175 -12.18 -14.79 -2.82
C VAL A 175 -13.06 -13.59 -2.49
N LEU A 176 -12.52 -12.38 -2.63
CA LEU A 176 -13.20 -11.15 -2.23
C LEU A 176 -14.35 -10.76 -3.18
N LYS A 177 -14.36 -11.26 -4.41
CA LYS A 177 -15.47 -11.10 -5.36
C LYS A 177 -16.82 -11.57 -4.80
N ALA A 178 -16.83 -12.50 -3.85
CA ALA A 178 -18.05 -12.95 -3.19
C ALA A 178 -18.73 -11.86 -2.32
N TYR A 179 -17.99 -10.81 -1.96
CA TYR A 179 -18.44 -9.74 -1.07
C TYR A 179 -18.60 -8.39 -1.77
N GLY A 180 -18.37 -8.33 -3.09
CA GLY A 180 -18.47 -7.10 -3.87
C GLY A 180 -17.50 -7.03 -5.04
N HIS A 181 -17.55 -5.91 -5.74
CA HIS A 181 -16.64 -5.62 -6.83
C HIS A 181 -15.28 -5.19 -6.29
N VAL A 182 -14.24 -5.99 -6.56
CA VAL A 182 -12.87 -5.71 -6.12
C VAL A 182 -12.25 -4.63 -6.99
N LEU A 183 -12.13 -3.43 -6.45
CA LEU A 183 -11.52 -2.27 -7.10
C LEU A 183 -10.00 -2.36 -7.14
N HIS A 184 -9.39 -2.81 -6.03
CA HIS A 184 -7.94 -2.91 -5.88
C HIS A 184 -7.55 -3.90 -4.79
N VAL A 185 -6.42 -4.58 -4.97
CA VAL A 185 -5.75 -5.37 -3.92
C VAL A 185 -4.32 -4.89 -3.82
N GLY A 186 -3.93 -4.40 -2.64
CA GLY A 186 -2.58 -3.95 -2.34
C GLY A 186 -1.91 -4.88 -1.34
N LEU A 187 -0.68 -5.30 -1.63
CA LEU A 187 0.14 -6.08 -0.71
C LEU A 187 1.21 -5.18 -0.10
N LEU A 188 1.42 -5.30 1.21
CA LEU A 188 2.42 -4.52 1.91
C LEU A 188 3.79 -5.18 1.75
N LEU A 189 4.59 -4.58 0.87
CA LEU A 189 5.97 -4.96 0.62
C LEU A 189 6.92 -3.98 1.31
N ASP A 190 8.06 -4.49 1.78
CA ASP A 190 9.15 -3.66 2.27
C ASP A 190 9.69 -2.78 1.13
N PRO A 191 9.78 -1.45 1.30
CA PRO A 191 10.25 -0.58 0.23
C PRO A 191 11.69 -0.83 -0.20
N GLN A 192 12.56 -1.33 0.69
CA GLN A 192 13.98 -1.55 0.44
C GLN A 192 14.27 -2.95 -0.08
N THR A 193 13.70 -3.97 0.57
CA THR A 193 13.98 -5.39 0.30
C THR A 193 12.92 -6.05 -0.59
N ASN A 194 11.79 -5.37 -0.83
CA ASN A 194 10.64 -5.90 -1.56
C ASN A 194 10.04 -7.18 -0.94
N LEU A 195 10.32 -7.44 0.34
CA LEU A 195 9.83 -8.60 1.06
C LEU A 195 8.38 -8.39 1.52
N PHE A 196 7.59 -9.45 1.43
CA PHE A 196 6.18 -9.43 1.82
C PHE A 196 6.00 -9.74 3.31
N PHE A 197 5.29 -8.86 4.04
CA PHE A 197 5.08 -8.99 5.48
C PHE A 197 3.79 -9.72 5.88
N GLY A 198 3.12 -10.41 4.94
CA GLY A 198 1.87 -11.10 5.23
C GLY A 198 0.71 -10.15 5.54
N LYS A 199 0.77 -8.91 5.03
CA LYS A 199 -0.26 -7.88 5.23
C LYS A 199 -0.62 -7.21 3.92
N GLY A 200 -1.85 -6.74 3.81
CA GLY A 200 -2.33 -6.03 2.63
C GLY A 200 -3.62 -5.30 2.91
N TYR A 201 -4.25 -4.82 1.85
CA TYR A 201 -5.58 -4.27 1.89
C TYR A 201 -6.32 -4.61 0.60
N ALA A 202 -7.65 -4.58 0.66
CA ALA A 202 -8.50 -4.61 -0.51
C ALA A 202 -9.49 -3.44 -0.47
N LEU A 203 -9.79 -2.90 -1.64
CA LEU A 203 -10.87 -1.94 -1.83
C LEU A 203 -12.02 -2.66 -2.53
N LEU A 204 -13.18 -2.64 -1.90
CA LEU A 204 -14.41 -3.27 -2.37
C LEU A 204 -15.48 -2.21 -2.58
N ASP A 205 -16.14 -2.26 -3.73
CA ASP A 205 -17.43 -1.62 -3.93
C ASP A 205 -18.53 -2.66 -3.67
N VAL A 206 -19.40 -2.39 -2.70
CA VAL A 206 -20.48 -3.29 -2.26
C VAL A 206 -21.86 -2.80 -2.67
N THR A 207 -21.94 -1.79 -3.56
CA THR A 207 -23.20 -1.15 -3.96
C THR A 207 -24.21 -2.10 -4.60
N THR A 208 -23.73 -3.20 -5.18
CA THR A 208 -24.54 -4.19 -5.89
C THR A 208 -24.59 -5.54 -5.18
N CYS A 209 -24.24 -5.60 -3.89
CA CYS A 209 -24.35 -6.82 -3.09
C CYS A 209 -25.72 -6.98 -2.43
#